data_AF-A0A0B1SE07-F1
#
_entry.id   AF-A0A0B1SE07-F1
#
_cell.length_a   1.000
_cell.length_b   1.000
_cell.length_c   1.000
_cell.angle_alpha   90.00
_cell.angle_beta   90.00
_cell.angle_gamma   90.00
#
_symmetry.space_group_name_H-M   'P 1'
#
loop_
_entity.id
_entity.type
_entity.pdbx_description
1 polymer ?
#
loop_
_entity_poly.entity_id
_entity_poly.type
_entity_poly.pdbx_seq_one_letter_code
_entity_poly.pdbx_strand_id
1 'polypeptide(L)'
;MAPPFSMDLAVKIMLLLNTYSGYFGQHFIIVDMLWPHVLHRFQNATSCTLLILNYVVRYAIVLLAFGLAYAIPDLENIVPFVGMTCGISLALVFPPVLHIIVFGKTWKQGSCLSLIYNVAHNIFYVVFGVVLAVVGIYSSILDMQKQ
;
A
#
# COMPACT_ATOMS: atom_id res chain seq x y z
N MET A 1 -7.92 -28.92 -25.32
CA MET A 1 -8.65 -28.07 -26.29
C MET A 1 -8.08 -26.65 -26.12
N ALA A 2 -7.16 -26.21 -26.98
CA ALA A 2 -6.60 -24.86 -26.87
C ALA A 2 -7.72 -23.82 -27.12
N PRO A 3 -7.84 -22.76 -26.31
CA PRO A 3 -8.82 -21.71 -26.59
C PRO A 3 -8.52 -21.08 -27.96
N PRO A 4 -9.55 -20.66 -28.72
CA PRO A 4 -9.32 -20.03 -30.01
C PRO A 4 -8.46 -18.78 -29.81
N PHE A 5 -7.48 -18.57 -30.68
CA PHE A 5 -6.52 -17.45 -30.65
C PHE A 5 -7.18 -16.07 -30.38
N SER A 6 -8.41 -15.90 -30.86
CA SER A 6 -9.25 -14.71 -30.62
C SER A 6 -9.52 -14.41 -29.14
N MET A 7 -9.71 -15.43 -28.30
CA MET A 7 -10.04 -15.26 -26.88
C MET A 7 -8.84 -14.84 -26.05
N ASP A 8 -7.66 -15.44 -26.29
CA ASP A 8 -6.41 -15.05 -25.60
C ASP A 8 -6.03 -13.60 -25.91
N LEU A 9 -6.14 -13.21 -27.19
CA LEU A 9 -5.90 -11.85 -27.63
C LEU A 9 -6.90 -10.87 -26.99
N ALA A 10 -8.19 -11.22 -26.94
CA ALA A 10 -9.21 -10.39 -26.32
C ALA A 10 -8.94 -10.16 -24.83
N VAL A 11 -8.60 -11.22 -24.08
CA VAL A 11 -8.26 -11.12 -22.64
C VAL A 11 -7.03 -10.25 -22.42
N LYS A 12 -5.97 -10.43 -23.23
CA LYS A 12 -4.76 -9.60 -23.13
C LYS A 12 -5.04 -8.13 -23.40
N ILE A 13 -5.84 -7.81 -24.43
CA ILE A 13 -6.21 -6.42 -24.74
C ILE A 13 -7.03 -5.82 -23.59
N MET A 14 -8.00 -6.55 -23.04
CA MET A 14 -8.79 -6.09 -21.90
C MET A 14 -7.93 -5.86 -20.66
N LEU A 15 -7.02 -6.78 -20.34
CA LEU A 15 -6.11 -6.66 -19.20
C LEU A 15 -5.18 -5.45 -19.36
N LEU A 16 -4.65 -5.25 -20.57
CA LEU A 16 -3.76 -4.14 -20.89
C LEU A 16 -4.48 -2.79 -20.76
N LEU A 17 -5.71 -2.69 -21.27
CA LEU A 17 -6.55 -1.50 -21.13
C LEU A 17 -6.88 -1.20 -19.67
N ASN A 18 -7.27 -2.23 -18.90
CA ASN A 18 -7.60 -2.10 -17.49
C ASN A 18 -6.39 -1.64 -16.67
N THR A 19 -5.23 -2.25 -16.89
CA THR A 19 -4.00 -1.93 -16.16
C THR A 19 -3.48 -0.54 -16.54
N TYR A 20 -3.55 -0.15 -17.82
CA TYR A 20 -3.17 1.18 -18.27
C TYR A 20 -4.02 2.28 -17.62
N SER A 21 -5.35 2.08 -17.58
CA SER A 21 -6.27 3.01 -16.93
C SER A 21 -6.05 3.07 -15.42
N GLY A 22 -5.91 1.91 -14.76
CA GLY A 22 -5.68 1.83 -13.32
C GLY A 22 -4.38 2.48 -12.87
N TYR A 23 -3.32 2.35 -13.66
CA TYR A 23 -2.01 2.96 -13.36
C TYR A 23 -2.09 4.49 -13.28
N PHE A 24 -2.88 5.12 -14.17
CA PHE A 24 -3.09 6.56 -14.13
C PHE A 24 -3.70 7.02 -12.80
N GLY A 25 -4.74 6.32 -12.33
CA GLY A 25 -5.38 6.62 -11.05
C GLY A 25 -4.44 6.40 -9.86
N GLN A 26 -3.74 5.27 -9.81
CA GLN A 26 -2.80 4.96 -8.73
C GLN A 26 -1.65 5.97 -8.66
N HIS A 27 -1.07 6.36 -9.80
CA HIS A 27 0.00 7.35 -9.85
C HIS A 27 -0.47 8.72 -9.31
N PHE A 28 -1.68 9.16 -9.67
CA PHE A 28 -2.25 10.41 -9.17
C PHE A 28 -2.38 10.39 -7.64
N ILE A 29 -2.96 9.32 -7.08
CA ILE A 29 -3.16 9.18 -5.63
C ILE A 29 -1.82 9.18 -4.89
N ILE A 30 -0.82 8.45 -5.39
CA ILE A 30 0.51 8.37 -4.77
C ILE A 30 1.18 9.75 -4.75
N VAL A 31 1.13 10.50 -5.86
CA VAL A 31 1.72 11.84 -5.95
C VAL A 31 1.02 12.81 -5.01
N ASP A 32 -0.32 12.78 -4.98
CA ASP A 32 -1.12 13.67 -4.13
C ASP A 32 -0.86 13.42 -2.63
N MET A 33 -0.75 12.15 -2.22
CA MET A 33 -0.41 11.79 -0.83
C MET A 33 1.02 12.19 -0.44
N LEU A 34 1.96 12.14 -1.38
CA LEU A 34 3.37 12.45 -1.12
C LEU A 34 3.65 13.96 -1.13
N TRP A 35 2.90 14.74 -1.90
CA TRP A 35 3.08 16.18 -2.05
C TRP A 35 3.15 16.99 -0.74
N PRO A 36 2.23 16.84 0.24
CA PRO A 36 2.29 17.60 1.49
C PRO A 36 3.53 17.26 2.33
N HIS A 37 3.99 16.01 2.30
CA HIS A 37 5.21 15.58 3.00
C HIS A 37 6.45 16.26 2.41
N VAL A 38 6.50 16.34 1.08
CA VAL A 38 7.57 17.00 0.33
C VAL A 38 7.55 18.52 0.62
N LEU A 39 6.36 19.14 0.59
CA LEU A 39 6.21 20.57 0.88
C LEU A 39 6.63 20.90 2.32
N HIS A 40 6.26 20.07 3.30
CA HIS A 40 6.67 20.23 4.69
C HIS A 40 8.18 20.09 4.87
N ARG A 41 8.84 19.22 4.09
CA ARG A 41 10.30 19.05 4.15
C ARG A 41 11.06 20.21 3.50
N PHE A 42 10.47 20.88 2.52
CA PHE A 42 11.09 21.94 1.71
C PHE A 42 10.34 23.27 1.79
N GLN A 43 9.81 23.62 2.98
CA GLN A 43 9.02 24.85 3.19
C GLN A 43 9.79 26.15 2.88
N ASN A 44 11.12 26.13 2.97
CA ASN A 44 11.98 27.30 2.73
C ASN A 44 12.52 27.38 1.30
N ALA A 45 12.08 26.52 0.38
CA ALA A 45 12.60 26.46 -0.98
C ALA A 45 11.91 27.47 -1.91
N THR A 46 12.66 28.05 -2.85
CA THR A 46 12.15 28.98 -3.88
C THR A 46 11.14 28.30 -4.79
N SER A 47 10.19 29.06 -5.37
CA SER A 47 9.15 28.54 -6.27
C SER A 47 9.68 27.71 -7.44
N CYS A 48 10.87 28.04 -7.98
CA CYS A 48 11.54 27.23 -9.00
C CYS A 48 11.94 25.84 -8.48
N THR A 49 12.45 25.74 -7.25
CA THR A 49 12.85 24.47 -6.63
C THR A 49 11.63 23.58 -6.37
N LEU A 50 10.50 24.15 -5.96
CA LEU A 50 9.25 23.39 -5.78
C LEU A 50 8.73 22.80 -7.09
N LEU A 51 8.84 23.53 -8.20
CA LEU A 51 8.48 23.01 -9.53
C LEU A 51 9.39 21.84 -9.92
N ILE A 52 10.70 21.99 -9.79
CA ILE A 52 11.67 20.92 -10.10
C ILE A 52 11.39 19.69 -9.23
N LEU A 53 11.14 19.89 -7.93
CA LEU A 53 10.88 18.82 -7.00
C LEU A 53 9.60 18.04 -7.33
N ASN A 54 8.56 18.74 -7.79
CA ASN A 54 7.34 18.12 -8.31
C ASN A 54 7.63 17.15 -9.47
N TYR A 55 8.43 17.59 -10.45
CA TYR A 55 8.81 16.74 -11.57
C TYR A 55 9.68 15.56 -11.10
N VAL A 56 10.70 15.83 -10.28
CA VAL A 56 11.61 14.80 -9.75
C VAL A 56 10.83 13.72 -9.00
N VAL A 57 9.88 14.08 -8.16
CA VAL A 57 9.04 13.11 -7.42
C VAL A 57 8.23 12.25 -8.37
N ARG A 58 7.59 12.84 -9.39
CA ARG A 58 6.81 12.09 -10.38
C ARG A 58 7.70 11.10 -11.14
N TYR A 59 8.86 11.54 -11.62
CA TYR A 59 9.81 10.67 -12.32
C TYR A 59 10.38 9.59 -11.40
N ALA A 60 10.68 9.92 -10.13
CA ALA A 60 11.20 8.96 -9.17
C ALA A 60 10.23 7.81 -8.90
N ILE A 61 8.93 8.11 -8.77
CA ILE A 61 7.88 7.07 -8.58
C ILE A 61 7.82 6.14 -9.80
N VAL A 62 7.88 6.69 -11.01
CA VAL A 62 7.87 5.90 -12.26
C VAL A 62 9.13 5.05 -12.37
N LEU A 63 10.31 5.63 -12.11
CA LEU A 63 11.59 4.92 -12.13
C LEU A 63 11.63 3.78 -11.10
N LEU A 64 11.07 3.99 -9.91
CA LEU A 64 10.96 2.96 -8.89
C LEU A 64 10.07 1.81 -9.38
N ALA A 65 8.93 2.10 -10.01
CA ALA A 65 8.07 1.08 -10.61
C ALA A 65 8.78 0.28 -11.71
N PHE A 66 9.53 0.95 -12.59
CA PHE A 66 10.37 0.28 -13.60
C PHE A 66 11.48 -0.56 -12.98
N GLY A 67 12.12 -0.08 -11.91
CA GLY A 67 13.13 -0.83 -11.16
C GLY A 67 12.55 -2.11 -10.54
N LEU A 68 11.36 -2.03 -9.94
CA LEU A 68 10.64 -3.19 -9.43
C LEU A 68 10.26 -4.17 -10.55
N ALA A 69 9.78 -3.68 -11.69
CA ALA A 69 9.45 -4.51 -12.85
C ALA A 69 10.68 -5.23 -13.42
N TYR A 70 11.87 -4.62 -13.36
CA TYR A 70 13.12 -5.27 -13.75
C TYR A 70 13.59 -6.31 -12.72
N ALA A 71 13.39 -6.03 -11.42
CA ALA A 71 13.85 -6.90 -10.34
C ALA A 71 12.96 -8.15 -10.13
N ILE A 72 11.67 -8.07 -10.48
CA ILE A 72 10.67 -9.12 -10.20
C ILE A 72 10.19 -9.73 -11.52
N PRO A 73 10.71 -10.91 -11.92
CA PRO A 73 10.24 -11.61 -13.11
C PRO A 73 8.89 -12.34 -12.91
N ASP A 74 8.61 -12.79 -11.68
CA ASP A 74 7.42 -13.60 -11.37
C ASP A 74 6.39 -12.80 -10.55
N LEU A 75 5.43 -12.19 -11.24
CA LEU A 75 4.37 -11.38 -10.61
C LEU A 75 3.36 -12.23 -9.83
N GLU A 76 3.13 -13.48 -10.25
CA GLU A 76 2.13 -14.37 -9.65
C GLU A 76 2.37 -14.60 -8.16
N ASN A 77 3.63 -14.71 -7.74
CA ASN A 77 3.99 -15.05 -6.37
C ASN A 77 4.13 -13.79 -5.49
N ILE A 78 4.53 -12.67 -6.09
CA ILE A 78 4.77 -11.41 -5.36
C ILE A 78 3.49 -10.61 -5.13
N VAL A 79 2.56 -10.59 -6.09
CA VAL A 79 1.27 -9.86 -5.93
C VAL A 79 0.50 -10.28 -4.67
N PRO A 80 0.26 -11.58 -4.38
CA PRO A 80 -0.43 -11.99 -3.16
C PRO A 80 0.39 -11.70 -1.89
N PHE A 81 1.72 -11.82 -1.95
CA PHE A 81 2.59 -11.52 -0.82
C PHE A 81 2.52 -10.04 -0.39
N VAL A 82 2.68 -9.12 -1.36
CA VAL A 82 2.61 -7.67 -1.12
C VAL A 82 1.18 -7.26 -0.76
N GLY A 83 0.19 -7.87 -1.41
CA GLY A 83 -1.23 -7.61 -1.15
C GLY A 83 -1.63 -7.98 0.28
N MET A 84 -1.21 -9.14 0.79
CA MET A 84 -1.50 -9.52 2.17
C MET A 84 -0.72 -8.66 3.16
N THR A 85 0.58 -8.45 2.98
CA THR A 85 1.38 -7.63 3.92
C THR A 85 0.90 -6.18 4.00
N CYS A 86 0.72 -5.51 2.87
CA CYS A 86 0.23 -4.14 2.82
C CYS A 86 -1.26 -4.07 3.19
N GLY A 87 -2.09 -4.98 2.68
CA GLY A 87 -3.53 -5.01 2.93
C GLY A 87 -3.89 -5.28 4.38
N ILE A 88 -3.21 -6.23 5.05
CA ILE A 88 -3.38 -6.50 6.48
C ILE A 88 -2.91 -5.30 7.31
N SER A 89 -1.78 -4.70 6.93
CA SER A 89 -1.30 -3.48 7.59
C SER A 89 -2.32 -2.34 7.46
N LEU A 90 -2.84 -2.08 6.26
CA LEU A 90 -3.85 -1.03 6.07
C LEU A 90 -5.18 -1.37 6.77
N ALA A 91 -5.67 -2.61 6.68
CA ALA A 91 -6.97 -2.99 7.21
C ALA A 91 -6.99 -3.08 8.75
N LEU A 92 -5.90 -3.51 9.37
CA LEU A 92 -5.85 -3.77 10.81
C LEU A 92 -5.00 -2.79 11.59
N VAL A 93 -3.99 -2.14 10.98
CA VAL A 93 -3.14 -1.16 11.69
C VAL A 93 -3.67 0.25 11.52
N PHE A 94 -4.24 0.59 10.36
CA PHE A 94 -4.74 1.96 10.12
C PHE A 94 -5.91 2.34 11.05
N PRO A 95 -6.97 1.52 11.24
CA PRO A 95 -8.05 1.87 12.17
C PRO A 95 -7.60 2.12 13.62
N PRO A 96 -6.80 1.24 14.27
CA PRO A 96 -6.36 1.45 15.65
C PRO A 96 -5.39 2.63 15.78
N VAL A 97 -4.57 2.91 14.76
CA VAL A 97 -3.70 4.10 14.75
C VAL A 97 -4.54 5.38 14.69
N LEU A 98 -5.49 5.46 13.77
CA LEU A 98 -6.42 6.59 13.69
C LEU A 98 -7.20 6.78 14.98
N HIS A 99 -7.67 5.68 15.57
CA HIS A 99 -8.40 5.71 16.83
C HIS A 99 -7.55 6.26 17.98
N ILE A 100 -6.27 5.87 18.11
CA ILE A 100 -5.36 6.48 19.10
C ILE A 100 -5.19 7.99 18.83
N ILE A 101 -4.96 8.39 17.58
CA ILE A 101 -4.67 9.79 17.24
C ILE A 101 -5.88 10.69 17.53
N VAL A 102 -7.08 10.25 17.14
CA VAL A 102 -8.32 11.02 17.31
C VAL A 102 -8.76 11.03 18.78
N PHE A 103 -8.80 9.88 19.45
CA PHE A 103 -9.33 9.77 20.82
C PHE A 103 -8.27 9.99 21.91
N GLY A 104 -6.99 9.93 21.58
CA GLY A 104 -5.88 10.11 22.53
C GLY A 104 -5.86 11.48 23.19
N LYS A 105 -6.37 12.53 22.52
CA LYS A 105 -6.52 13.86 23.15
C LYS A 105 -7.63 13.89 24.21
N THR A 106 -8.76 13.22 23.96
CA THR A 106 -9.91 13.15 24.87
C THR A 106 -9.61 12.31 26.11
N TRP A 107 -8.75 11.30 25.98
CA TRP A 107 -8.36 10.39 27.05
C TRP A 107 -7.51 10.99 28.15
N LYS A 108 -6.74 12.03 27.85
CA LYS A 108 -5.95 12.75 28.84
C LYS A 108 -6.81 13.41 29.92
N GLN A 109 -8.13 13.52 29.72
CA GLN A 109 -9.10 14.14 30.63
C GLN A 109 -10.09 13.16 31.28
N GLY A 110 -10.09 11.87 30.92
CA GLY A 110 -11.09 10.87 31.37
C GLY A 110 -10.56 9.71 32.20
N SER A 111 -11.47 8.91 32.79
CA SER A 111 -11.20 7.78 33.69
C SER A 111 -10.26 6.70 33.09
N CYS A 112 -9.32 6.24 33.92
CA CYS A 112 -8.29 5.23 33.64
C CYS A 112 -8.84 3.90 33.03
N LEU A 113 -10.07 3.53 33.37
CA LEU A 113 -10.74 2.31 32.88
C LEU A 113 -11.05 2.34 31.37
N SER A 114 -11.43 3.49 30.82
CA SER A 114 -11.66 3.63 29.37
C SER A 114 -10.34 3.55 28.59
N LEU A 115 -9.25 4.04 29.20
CA LEU A 115 -7.91 3.97 28.65
C LEU A 115 -7.42 2.52 28.53
N ILE A 116 -7.57 1.72 29.59
CA ILE A 116 -7.19 0.30 29.56
C ILE A 116 -7.99 -0.48 28.50
N TYR A 117 -9.30 -0.27 28.40
CA TYR A 117 -10.17 -1.05 27.50
C TYR A 117 -9.80 -0.88 26.02
N ASN A 118 -9.60 0.35 25.59
CA ASN A 118 -9.27 0.66 24.19
C ASN A 118 -7.79 0.35 23.87
N VAL A 119 -6.86 0.48 24.82
CA VAL A 119 -5.48 0.01 24.63
C VAL A 119 -5.46 -1.51 24.43
N ALA A 120 -6.24 -2.24 25.23
CA ALA A 120 -6.39 -3.68 25.07
C ALA A 120 -6.98 -4.05 23.70
N HIS A 121 -8.03 -3.36 23.26
CA HIS A 121 -8.60 -3.55 21.91
C HIS A 121 -7.57 -3.26 20.81
N ASN A 122 -6.79 -2.20 20.94
CA ASN A 122 -5.74 -1.87 19.97
C ASN A 122 -4.67 -2.95 19.88
N ILE A 123 -4.21 -3.45 21.03
CA ILE A 123 -3.24 -4.54 21.09
C ILE A 123 -3.82 -5.80 20.44
N PHE A 124 -5.10 -6.10 20.69
CA PHE A 124 -5.77 -7.23 20.04
C PHE A 124 -5.76 -7.12 18.51
N TYR A 125 -6.12 -5.96 17.95
CA TYR A 125 -6.07 -5.75 16.50
C TYR A 125 -4.66 -5.86 15.92
N VAL A 126 -3.64 -5.39 16.65
CA VAL A 126 -2.23 -5.52 16.23
C VAL A 126 -1.79 -6.98 16.24
N VAL A 127 -2.10 -7.72 17.31
CA VAL A 127 -1.76 -9.16 17.41
C VAL A 127 -2.46 -9.95 16.32
N PHE A 128 -3.75 -9.68 16.09
CA PHE A 128 -4.52 -10.30 15.01
C PHE A 128 -3.93 -9.99 13.64
N GLY A 129 -3.49 -8.74 13.41
CA GLY A 129 -2.79 -8.33 12.20
C GLY A 129 -1.47 -9.07 11.99
N VAL A 130 -0.65 -9.24 13.04
CA VAL A 130 0.59 -10.00 12.94
C VAL A 130 0.33 -11.47 12.64
N VAL A 131 -0.65 -12.09 13.29
CA VAL A 131 -1.02 -13.50 13.04
C VAL A 131 -1.48 -13.68 11.59
N LEU A 132 -2.36 -12.81 11.09
CA LEU A 132 -2.81 -12.86 9.70
C LEU A 132 -1.66 -12.64 8.71
N ALA A 133 -0.72 -11.74 9.02
CA ALA A 133 0.45 -11.52 8.16
C ALA A 133 1.33 -12.77 8.10
N VAL A 134 1.59 -13.42 9.24
CA VAL A 134 2.39 -14.66 9.30
C VAL A 134 1.70 -15.80 8.53
N VAL A 135 0.39 -15.98 8.73
CA VAL A 135 -0.39 -17.00 8.02
C VAL A 135 -0.40 -16.74 6.51
N GLY A 136 -0.54 -15.48 6.11
CA GLY A 136 -0.50 -15.07 4.70
C GLY A 136 0.86 -15.36 4.06
N ILE A 137 1.95 -14.92 4.70
CA ILE A 137 3.32 -15.17 4.21
C ILE A 137 3.60 -16.67 4.12
N TYR A 138 3.20 -17.46 5.14
CA TYR A 138 3.38 -18.91 5.13
C TYR A 138 2.64 -19.58 3.98
N SER A 139 1.39 -19.16 3.72
CA SER A 139 0.59 -19.67 2.59
C SER A 139 1.24 -19.35 1.24
N SER A 140 1.74 -18.12 1.07
CA SER A 140 2.45 -17.74 -0.16
C SER A 140 3.73 -18.55 -0.38
N ILE A 141 4.52 -18.79 0.68
CA ILE A 141 5.77 -19.58 0.56
C ILE A 141 5.45 -21.03 0.21
N LEU A 142 4.42 -21.62 0.81
CA LEU A 142 4.00 -22.98 0.49
C LEU A 142 3.57 -23.13 -0.97
N ASP A 143 2.89 -22.12 -1.51
CA ASP A 143 2.47 -22.11 -2.92
C ASP A 143 3.69 -22.03 -3.85
N MET A 144 4.67 -21.19 -3.51
CA MET A 144 5.96 -21.10 -4.22
C MET A 144 6.75 -22.42 -4.22
N GLN A 145 6.60 -23.27 -3.19
CA GLN A 145 7.29 -24.57 -3.14
C GLN A 145 6.59 -25.69 -3.93
N LYS A 146 5.33 -25.47 -4.31
CA LYS A 146 4.50 -26.48 -4.98
C LYS A 146 4.55 -26.38 -6.50
N GLN A 147 5.05 -25.25 -7.00
CA GLN A 147 5.20 -24.88 -8.40
C GLN A 147 6.58 -25.32 -8.93
#